data_AF-A0A437K0S5-F1
#
_entry.id   AF-A0A437K0S5-F1
#
_cell.length_a   1.000
_cell.length_b   1.000
_cell.length_c   1.000
_cell.angle_alpha   90.00
_cell.angle_beta   90.00
_cell.angle_gamma   90.00
#
_symmetry.space_group_name_H-M   'P 1'
#
loop_
_entity.id
_entity.type
_entity.pdbx_description
1 polymer ?
#
loop_
_entity_poly.entity_id
_entity_poly.type
_entity_poly.pdbx_seq_one_letter_code
_entity_poly.pdbx_strand_id
1 'polypeptide(L)'
;MEGRALAPGRKRCRTAGPAGVDRSRREAACRTPGPGERNHGATVHRRRGSDMSDLSPAGWTVEAARAEEVAGMVGLDGCALPAPDADDLTWVVRAQPGGAALATMRWRRGNSDTDLRAWFRLGWAVHAADDLKLFRRQRTLLLGHDLTGADELYGFATAAELGEDRATAAWAALLRVALQAVTPALGDEVRPCIAQLPGLRDDAGLSPVWQALGRHFHAQDLDAAQHQHGPGWERHMATLLPRHLVYASLLPATAQGALGRAAASAQALRQALVQVGFGWRGHVGLADGGPVLERWPSGF
;
A
#
# COMPACT_ATOMS: atom_id res chain seq x y z
N MET A 1 36.64 51.62 11.88
CA MET A 1 38.05 52.06 11.98
C MET A 1 38.19 52.60 13.40
N GLU A 2 38.93 52.06 14.35
CA GLU A 2 40.03 51.10 14.49
C GLU A 2 39.73 50.33 15.82
N GLY A 3 40.25 49.18 16.22
CA GLY A 3 41.54 48.53 15.99
C GLY A 3 41.96 47.89 17.32
N ARG A 4 41.68 46.57 17.45
CA ARG A 4 42.30 45.54 18.32
C ARG A 4 43.49 45.95 19.22
N ALA A 5 43.47 45.48 20.47
CA ALA A 5 44.57 44.66 21.05
C ALA A 5 44.15 44.05 22.41
N LEU A 6 44.25 42.73 22.53
CA LEU A 6 44.08 41.98 23.78
C LEU A 6 45.26 41.02 23.96
N ALA A 7 45.64 40.84 25.23
CA ALA A 7 46.59 39.88 25.84
C ALA A 7 48.02 40.40 26.10
N PRO A 8 48.81 39.81 27.04
CA PRO A 8 48.49 38.72 28.00
C PRO A 8 48.95 38.97 29.46
N GLY A 9 48.39 38.20 30.41
CA GLY A 9 48.90 38.10 31.79
C GLY A 9 48.92 36.66 32.28
N ARG A 10 50.10 36.02 32.22
CA ARG A 10 50.40 34.68 32.78
C ARG A 10 50.55 34.75 34.31
N LYS A 11 50.14 33.68 35.03
CA LYS A 11 50.92 33.09 36.13
C LYS A 11 50.47 31.63 36.45
N ARG A 12 51.35 30.69 36.08
CA ARG A 12 51.83 29.42 36.70
C ARG A 12 50.82 28.59 37.52
N CYS A 13 50.45 27.37 37.14
CA CYS A 13 51.22 26.10 37.03
C CYS A 13 51.74 25.53 38.36
N ARG A 14 51.10 24.46 38.86
CA ARG A 14 51.75 23.38 39.65
C ARG A 14 51.29 22.03 39.12
N THR A 15 52.27 21.23 38.78
CA THR A 15 52.25 19.85 38.28
C THR A 15 52.39 18.84 39.41
N ALA A 16 51.73 17.68 39.30
CA ALA A 16 52.28 16.39 39.69
C ALA A 16 51.50 15.26 38.98
N GLY A 17 52.19 14.45 38.19
CA GLY A 17 51.68 13.20 37.61
C GLY A 17 52.02 11.98 38.48
N PRO A 18 52.20 10.78 37.90
CA PRO A 18 51.15 9.75 37.80
C PRO A 18 51.56 8.40 38.44
N ALA A 19 50.59 7.54 38.78
CA ALA A 19 50.81 6.08 38.94
C ALA A 19 49.48 5.31 39.02
N GLY A 20 49.43 4.11 38.43
CA GLY A 20 48.49 3.06 38.83
C GLY A 20 47.55 2.54 37.75
N VAL A 21 48.06 1.65 36.90
CA VAL A 21 47.27 0.71 36.09
C VAL A 21 46.77 -0.40 37.02
N ASP A 22 45.47 -0.72 37.00
CA ASP A 22 45.01 -2.06 37.38
C ASP A 22 43.96 -2.57 36.38
N ARG A 23 44.20 -3.81 35.95
CA ARG A 23 43.46 -4.59 34.96
C ARG A 23 42.60 -5.59 35.74
N SER A 24 41.28 -5.42 35.73
CA SER A 24 40.37 -6.52 36.05
C SER A 24 39.45 -6.80 34.85
N ARG A 25 39.83 -7.86 34.12
CA ARG A 25 39.03 -8.55 33.11
C ARG A 25 37.65 -8.92 33.65
N ARG A 26 36.61 -8.63 32.88
CA ARG A 26 35.41 -9.49 32.80
C ARG A 26 35.23 -9.90 31.35
N GLU A 27 35.51 -11.17 31.09
CA GLU A 27 35.32 -11.85 29.82
C GLU A 27 33.82 -11.94 29.53
N ALA A 28 33.34 -11.22 28.51
CA ALA A 28 32.09 -11.53 27.84
C ALA A 28 32.46 -12.30 26.56
N ALA A 29 32.40 -13.62 26.66
CA ALA A 29 32.71 -14.54 25.57
C ALA A 29 31.79 -14.30 24.37
N CYS A 30 32.41 -13.99 23.23
CA CYS A 30 31.79 -14.00 21.91
C CYS A 30 31.48 -15.46 21.56
N ARG A 31 30.19 -15.84 21.53
CA ARG A 31 29.76 -17.16 21.05
C ARG A 31 29.38 -17.06 19.57
N THR A 32 30.11 -17.78 18.73
CA THR A 32 29.71 -18.14 17.37
C THR A 32 28.59 -19.20 17.41
N PRO A 33 27.51 -19.10 16.62
CA PRO A 33 26.54 -20.18 16.53
C PRO A 33 27.07 -21.29 15.62
N GLY A 34 27.13 -22.52 16.15
CA GLY A 34 27.39 -23.74 15.39
C GLY A 34 26.11 -24.30 14.73
N PRO A 35 26.24 -25.24 13.78
CA PRO A 35 25.12 -25.74 13.00
C PRO A 35 24.35 -26.78 13.82
N GLY A 36 23.22 -26.38 14.40
CA GLY A 36 22.42 -27.34 15.17
C GLY A 36 21.43 -26.74 16.15
N GLU A 37 20.70 -25.70 15.78
CA GLU A 37 19.52 -25.28 16.54
C GLU A 37 18.28 -25.41 15.67
N ARG A 38 17.55 -26.49 15.96
CA ARG A 38 16.20 -26.76 15.45
C ARG A 38 15.31 -25.57 15.83
N ASN A 39 14.90 -24.81 14.82
CA ASN A 39 13.84 -23.82 14.96
C ASN A 39 12.61 -24.51 15.54
N HIS A 40 12.21 -24.07 16.73
CA HIS A 40 10.91 -24.41 17.29
C HIS A 40 9.86 -23.95 16.28
N GLY A 41 9.16 -24.92 15.71
CA GLY A 41 8.08 -24.67 14.77
C GLY A 41 7.06 -23.75 15.40
N ALA A 42 6.98 -22.52 14.90
CA ALA A 42 5.75 -21.78 14.98
C ALA A 42 4.74 -22.57 14.16
N THR A 43 3.93 -23.37 14.85
CA THR A 43 2.75 -24.02 14.30
C THR A 43 1.91 -22.93 13.64
N VAL A 44 2.00 -22.83 12.32
CA VAL A 44 1.04 -22.08 11.51
C VAL A 44 -0.25 -22.85 11.68
N HIS A 45 -1.10 -22.39 12.60
CA HIS A 45 -2.49 -22.79 12.61
C HIS A 45 -3.07 -22.35 11.27
N ARG A 46 -3.14 -23.32 10.34
CA ARG A 46 -3.91 -23.23 9.11
C ARG A 46 -5.35 -22.99 9.58
N ARG A 47 -5.76 -21.71 9.69
CA ARG A 47 -7.17 -21.38 9.88
C ARG A 47 -7.88 -22.02 8.70
N ARG A 48 -8.71 -23.02 9.00
CA ARG A 48 -9.74 -23.49 8.06
C ARG A 48 -10.44 -22.26 7.50
N GLY A 49 -10.67 -22.26 6.19
CA GLY A 49 -11.33 -21.17 5.49
C GLY A 49 -12.46 -20.61 6.33
N SER A 50 -12.41 -19.30 6.58
CA SER A 50 -13.43 -18.59 7.32
C SER A 50 -14.77 -18.88 6.67
N ASP A 51 -15.65 -19.50 7.44
CA ASP A 51 -17.03 -19.75 7.06
C ASP A 51 -17.69 -18.41 6.72
N MET A 52 -18.06 -18.26 5.45
CA MET A 52 -18.53 -17.02 4.84
C MET A 52 -19.98 -16.67 5.23
N SER A 53 -20.57 -17.47 6.13
CA SER A 53 -21.96 -17.38 6.59
C SER A 53 -22.19 -16.34 7.70
N ASP A 54 -21.14 -15.90 8.40
CA ASP A 54 -21.25 -15.00 9.57
C ASP A 54 -21.16 -13.50 9.24
N LEU A 55 -21.09 -13.15 7.94
CA LEU A 55 -21.02 -11.76 7.44
C LEU A 55 -22.36 -11.25 6.87
N SER A 56 -23.49 -11.71 7.41
CA SER A 56 -24.80 -11.24 6.97
C SER A 56 -25.46 -10.34 8.01
N PRO A 57 -25.25 -9.01 7.97
CA PRO A 57 -26.17 -8.09 8.61
C PRO A 57 -27.47 -8.19 7.82
N ALA A 58 -28.49 -8.80 8.43
CA ALA A 58 -29.85 -8.82 7.90
C ALA A 58 -30.24 -7.38 7.52
N GLY A 59 -30.38 -7.10 6.21
CA GLY A 59 -30.82 -5.80 5.72
C GLY A 59 -30.09 -5.26 4.48
N TRP A 60 -28.90 -5.74 4.13
CA TRP A 60 -28.25 -5.29 2.89
C TRP A 60 -28.77 -6.04 1.66
N THR A 61 -29.12 -5.30 0.62
CA THR A 61 -29.41 -5.83 -0.71
C THR A 61 -28.27 -5.45 -1.65
N VAL A 62 -27.66 -6.44 -2.32
CA VAL A 62 -26.63 -6.22 -3.33
C VAL A 62 -27.20 -6.58 -4.69
N GLU A 63 -27.09 -5.67 -5.64
CA GLU A 63 -27.69 -5.78 -6.97
C GLU A 63 -26.63 -5.44 -8.02
N ALA A 64 -26.73 -6.07 -9.19
CA ALA A 64 -26.02 -5.58 -10.37
C ALA A 64 -26.58 -4.20 -10.73
N ALA A 65 -25.70 -3.28 -11.08
CA ALA A 65 -26.07 -1.91 -11.43
C ALA A 65 -25.43 -1.51 -12.75
N ARG A 66 -26.02 -0.50 -13.39
CA ARG A 66 -25.38 0.16 -14.53
C ARG A 66 -24.44 1.27 -14.06
N ALA A 67 -23.50 1.64 -14.92
CA ALA A 67 -22.50 2.67 -14.64
C ALA A 67 -23.13 4.03 -14.29
N GLU A 68 -24.24 4.37 -14.93
CA GLU A 68 -24.94 5.63 -14.80
C GLU A 68 -25.61 5.79 -13.43
N GLU A 69 -25.99 4.67 -12.79
CA GLU A 69 -26.62 4.67 -11.46
C GLU A 69 -25.67 5.17 -10.37
N VAL A 70 -24.36 5.04 -10.61
CA VAL A 70 -23.31 5.38 -9.64
C VAL A 70 -22.42 6.54 -10.11
N ALA A 71 -22.73 7.15 -11.26
CA ALA A 71 -21.92 8.22 -11.85
C ALA A 71 -21.81 9.47 -10.96
N GLY A 72 -22.78 9.69 -10.07
CA GLY A 72 -22.76 10.79 -9.10
C GLY A 72 -22.03 10.48 -7.78
N MET A 73 -21.55 9.25 -7.59
CA MET A 73 -20.82 8.88 -6.38
C MET A 73 -19.36 9.31 -6.47
N VAL A 74 -18.80 9.69 -5.32
CA VAL A 74 -17.39 10.09 -5.19
C VAL A 74 -16.58 8.91 -4.67
N GLY A 75 -15.47 8.61 -5.35
CA GLY A 75 -14.54 7.55 -5.00
C GLY A 75 -13.90 7.75 -3.63
N LEU A 76 -13.34 6.67 -3.09
CA LEU A 76 -12.63 6.73 -1.81
C LEU A 76 -11.38 7.63 -1.83
N ASP A 77 -10.88 7.96 -3.01
CA ASP A 77 -9.82 8.95 -3.25
C ASP A 77 -10.30 10.40 -3.30
N GLY A 78 -11.62 10.64 -3.28
CA GLY A 78 -12.22 11.96 -3.45
C GLY A 78 -12.47 12.36 -4.90
N CYS A 79 -12.11 11.50 -5.87
CA CYS A 79 -12.30 11.75 -7.29
C CYS A 79 -13.62 11.15 -7.79
N ALA A 80 -14.10 11.61 -8.96
CA ALA A 80 -15.21 10.95 -9.63
C ALA A 80 -14.80 9.52 -10.03
N LEU A 81 -15.74 8.58 -9.97
CA LEU A 81 -15.49 7.23 -10.43
C LEU A 81 -15.12 7.24 -11.93
N PRO A 82 -14.07 6.49 -12.34
CA PRO A 82 -13.72 6.40 -13.76
C PRO A 82 -14.88 5.79 -14.57
N ALA A 83 -14.94 6.06 -15.87
CA ALA A 83 -15.86 5.33 -16.75
C ALA A 83 -15.47 3.84 -16.78
N PRO A 84 -16.44 2.91 -16.69
CA PRO A 84 -16.14 1.49 -16.82
C PRO A 84 -15.89 1.11 -18.28
N ASP A 85 -15.16 0.02 -18.47
CA ASP A 85 -15.07 -0.64 -19.77
C ASP A 85 -16.34 -1.47 -20.04
N ALA A 86 -16.59 -1.83 -21.31
CA ALA A 86 -17.85 -2.46 -21.71
C ALA A 86 -18.15 -3.80 -21.01
N ASP A 87 -17.10 -4.54 -20.66
CA ASP A 87 -17.19 -5.86 -20.04
C ASP A 87 -17.11 -5.81 -18.50
N ASP A 88 -17.00 -4.61 -17.92
CA ASP A 88 -16.88 -4.45 -16.48
C ASP A 88 -18.22 -4.68 -15.78
N LEU A 89 -18.17 -5.45 -14.70
CA LEU A 89 -19.33 -5.70 -13.87
C LEU A 89 -19.40 -4.67 -12.75
N THR A 90 -20.59 -4.09 -12.53
CA THR A 90 -20.83 -3.11 -11.46
C THR A 90 -21.89 -3.63 -10.50
N TRP A 91 -21.64 -3.50 -9.19
CA TRP A 91 -22.60 -3.80 -8.14
C TRP A 91 -22.77 -2.62 -7.20
N VAL A 92 -23.99 -2.49 -6.68
CA VAL A 92 -24.32 -1.55 -5.61
C VAL A 92 -24.89 -2.28 -4.42
N VAL A 93 -24.68 -1.71 -3.23
CA VAL A 93 -25.39 -2.12 -2.02
C VAL A 93 -26.42 -1.07 -1.63
N ARG A 94 -27.58 -1.53 -1.17
CA ARG A 94 -28.72 -0.72 -0.75
C ARG A 94 -29.20 -1.23 0.61
N ALA A 95 -29.81 -0.36 1.42
CA ALA A 95 -30.41 -0.74 2.70
C ALA A 95 -31.73 -1.52 2.55
N GLN A 96 -32.30 -1.52 1.36
CA GLN A 96 -33.49 -2.27 0.97
C GLN A 96 -33.54 -2.36 -0.57
N PRO A 97 -34.25 -3.35 -1.15
CA PRO A 97 -34.39 -3.49 -2.59
C PRO A 97 -34.94 -2.21 -3.24
N GLY A 98 -34.32 -1.75 -4.32
CA GLY A 98 -34.72 -0.51 -5.03
C GLY A 98 -34.52 0.80 -4.26
N GLY A 99 -33.92 0.79 -3.06
CA GLY A 99 -33.54 2.00 -2.32
C GLY A 99 -32.37 2.76 -2.94
N ALA A 100 -31.87 3.83 -2.31
CA ALA A 100 -30.68 4.54 -2.80
C ALA A 100 -29.42 3.65 -2.73
N ALA A 101 -28.51 3.81 -3.70
CA ALA A 101 -27.21 3.14 -3.68
C ALA A 101 -26.35 3.77 -2.58
N LEU A 102 -25.77 2.92 -1.73
CA LEU A 102 -25.04 3.32 -0.54
C LEU A 102 -23.55 3.05 -0.66
N ALA A 103 -23.15 2.01 -1.39
CA ALA A 103 -21.78 1.84 -1.84
C ALA A 103 -21.78 1.10 -3.18
N THR A 104 -20.68 1.24 -3.92
CA THR A 104 -20.50 0.61 -5.23
C THR A 104 -19.10 0.02 -5.35
N MET A 105 -19.01 -1.05 -6.12
CA MET A 105 -17.77 -1.69 -6.51
C MET A 105 -17.91 -2.22 -7.93
N ARG A 106 -16.80 -2.26 -8.64
CA ARG A 106 -16.70 -2.87 -9.96
C ARG A 106 -15.68 -3.98 -9.98
N TRP A 107 -15.83 -4.86 -10.95
CA TRP A 107 -14.86 -5.88 -11.28
C TRP A 107 -14.54 -5.83 -12.76
N ARG A 108 -13.26 -5.99 -13.09
CA ARG A 108 -12.78 -6.20 -14.45
C ARG A 108 -11.94 -7.45 -14.54
N ARG A 109 -12.06 -8.14 -15.67
CA ARG A 109 -11.19 -9.26 -16.03
C ARG A 109 -9.81 -8.72 -16.42
N GLY A 110 -8.75 -9.31 -15.90
CA GLY A 110 -7.39 -8.96 -16.31
C GLY A 110 -7.13 -9.38 -17.76
N ASN A 111 -6.52 -8.50 -18.55
CA ASN A 111 -6.04 -8.79 -19.91
C ASN A 111 -4.53 -8.57 -20.01
N SER A 112 -3.76 -9.65 -20.11
CA SER A 112 -2.30 -9.60 -20.20
C SER A 112 -1.76 -9.04 -21.52
N ASP A 113 -2.56 -9.08 -22.59
CA ASP A 113 -2.07 -8.81 -23.95
C ASP A 113 -2.18 -7.34 -24.33
N THR A 114 -3.15 -6.62 -23.76
CA THR A 114 -3.45 -5.23 -24.15
C THR A 114 -3.36 -4.23 -23.00
N ASP A 115 -3.46 -4.68 -21.74
CA ASP A 115 -3.51 -3.80 -20.57
C ASP A 115 -2.28 -3.96 -19.67
N LEU A 116 -1.16 -3.39 -20.13
CA LEU A 116 0.06 -3.30 -19.33
C LEU A 116 -0.14 -2.35 -18.15
N ARG A 117 -0.07 -2.90 -16.94
CA ARG A 117 -0.20 -2.14 -15.70
C ARG A 117 1.06 -2.24 -14.85
N ALA A 118 1.28 -1.23 -14.03
CA ALA A 118 2.54 -1.05 -13.33
C ALA A 118 2.34 -0.63 -11.88
N TRP A 119 3.22 -1.14 -11.03
CA TRP A 119 3.24 -0.85 -9.60
C TRP A 119 4.68 -0.73 -9.12
N PHE A 120 4.88 -0.09 -7.97
CA PHE A 120 6.13 -0.24 -7.25
C PHE A 120 6.04 -1.47 -6.35
N ARG A 121 7.00 -2.38 -6.50
CA ARG A 121 7.23 -3.47 -5.55
C ARG A 121 8.20 -3.01 -4.48
N LEU A 122 7.74 -3.04 -3.23
CA LEU A 122 8.58 -2.77 -2.08
C LEU A 122 9.46 -3.99 -1.77
N GLY A 123 10.75 -3.75 -1.63
CA GLY A 123 11.74 -4.77 -1.34
C GLY A 123 12.76 -4.34 -0.29
N TRP A 124 13.82 -5.13 -0.21
CA TRP A 124 14.97 -4.86 0.64
C TRP A 124 16.26 -5.02 -0.16
N ALA A 125 17.16 -4.07 -0.02
CA ALA A 125 18.56 -4.23 -0.34
C ALA A 125 19.35 -4.39 0.96
N VAL A 126 20.34 -5.28 0.96
CA VAL A 126 21.24 -5.51 2.09
C VAL A 126 22.65 -5.10 1.67
N HIS A 127 23.22 -4.17 2.42
CA HIS A 127 24.62 -3.76 2.29
C HIS A 127 25.39 -4.31 3.48
N ALA A 128 26.38 -5.14 3.20
CA ALA A 128 27.30 -5.68 4.18
C ALA A 128 28.73 -5.26 3.80
N ALA A 129 29.45 -4.71 4.78
CA ALA A 129 30.87 -4.42 4.65
C ALA A 129 31.55 -4.90 5.94
N ASP A 130 32.16 -6.08 5.86
CA ASP A 130 32.72 -6.79 7.02
C ASP A 130 33.83 -5.99 7.69
N ASP A 131 34.71 -5.37 6.90
CA ASP A 131 35.82 -4.53 7.40
C ASP A 131 35.32 -3.34 8.22
N LEU A 132 34.13 -2.82 7.89
CA LEU A 132 33.49 -1.72 8.61
C LEU A 132 32.52 -2.20 9.70
N LYS A 133 32.36 -3.52 9.87
CA LYS A 133 31.33 -4.16 10.70
C LYS A 133 29.94 -3.58 10.43
N LEU A 134 29.69 -3.23 9.17
CA LEU A 134 28.47 -2.58 8.73
C LEU A 134 27.54 -3.63 8.13
N PHE A 135 26.34 -3.75 8.69
CA PHE A 135 25.23 -4.47 8.09
C PHE A 135 24.02 -3.56 8.08
N ARG A 136 23.56 -3.17 6.89
CA ARG A 136 22.43 -2.25 6.72
C ARG A 136 21.43 -2.86 5.76
N ARG A 137 20.18 -2.95 6.21
CA ARG A 137 19.04 -3.32 5.37
C ARG A 137 18.25 -2.05 5.05
N GLN A 138 18.04 -1.77 3.77
CA GLN A 138 17.33 -0.58 3.30
C GLN A 138 16.11 -0.98 2.47
N ARG A 139 14.99 -0.29 2.67
CA ARG A 139 13.78 -0.49 1.85
C ARG A 139 13.99 0.07 0.45
N THR A 140 13.41 -0.61 -0.53
CA THR A 140 13.55 -0.26 -1.95
C THR A 140 12.19 -0.24 -2.63
N LEU A 141 12.08 0.52 -3.71
CA LEU A 141 10.97 0.54 -4.65
C LEU A 141 11.53 0.10 -6.01
N LEU A 142 10.89 -0.89 -6.63
CA LEU A 142 11.20 -1.30 -7.99
C LEU A 142 9.93 -1.23 -8.83
N LEU A 143 9.96 -0.45 -9.91
CA LEU A 143 8.87 -0.41 -10.88
C LEU A 143 8.77 -1.78 -11.56
N GLY A 144 7.57 -2.35 -11.58
CA GLY A 144 7.32 -3.66 -12.17
C GLY A 144 5.90 -3.80 -12.72
N HIS A 145 5.68 -4.91 -13.42
CA HIS A 145 4.44 -5.25 -14.11
C HIS A 145 3.92 -6.63 -13.71
N ASP A 146 4.37 -7.15 -12.56
CA ASP A 146 4.16 -8.54 -12.14
C ASP A 146 2.71 -8.88 -11.76
N LEU A 147 1.84 -7.89 -11.60
CA LEU A 147 0.38 -8.07 -11.47
C LEU A 147 -0.38 -7.78 -12.77
N THR A 148 0.31 -7.63 -13.90
CA THR A 148 -0.35 -7.50 -15.22
C THR A 148 -1.17 -8.74 -15.52
N GLY A 149 -2.39 -8.55 -16.01
CA GLY A 149 -3.34 -9.63 -16.24
C GLY A 149 -4.02 -10.14 -14.97
N ALA A 150 -3.83 -9.53 -13.80
CA ALA A 150 -4.66 -9.81 -12.63
C ALA A 150 -6.09 -9.28 -12.83
N ASP A 151 -7.07 -9.99 -12.28
CA ASP A 151 -8.43 -9.45 -12.18
C ASP A 151 -8.45 -8.33 -11.15
N GLU A 152 -9.32 -7.35 -11.30
CA GLU A 152 -9.30 -6.18 -10.42
C GLU A 152 -10.69 -5.83 -9.90
N LEU A 153 -10.75 -5.58 -8.58
CA LEU A 153 -11.82 -4.83 -7.94
C LEU A 153 -11.42 -3.35 -7.91
N TYR A 154 -12.30 -2.50 -8.42
CA TYR A 154 -12.07 -1.06 -8.50
C TYR A 154 -13.39 -0.28 -8.39
N GLY A 155 -13.34 1.04 -8.59
CA GLY A 155 -14.54 1.87 -8.65
C GLY A 155 -15.27 1.94 -7.30
N PHE A 156 -14.50 1.97 -6.22
CA PHE A 156 -15.01 1.99 -4.86
C PHE A 156 -15.54 3.38 -4.51
N ALA A 157 -16.82 3.49 -4.21
CA ALA A 157 -17.41 4.67 -3.59
C ALA A 157 -18.41 4.26 -2.52
N THR A 158 -18.57 5.13 -1.52
CA THR A 158 -19.52 4.97 -0.41
C THR A 158 -20.23 6.29 -0.15
N ALA A 159 -21.50 6.23 0.24
CA ALA A 159 -22.25 7.39 0.67
C ALA A 159 -21.65 7.93 1.98
N ALA A 160 -21.56 9.26 2.10
CA ALA A 160 -20.90 9.93 3.21
C ALA A 160 -21.59 9.68 4.56
N GLU A 161 -22.87 9.33 4.54
CA GLU A 161 -23.70 9.14 5.73
C GLU A 161 -23.52 7.74 6.37
N LEU A 162 -22.74 6.85 5.73
CA LEU A 162 -22.40 5.54 6.31
C LEU A 162 -21.28 5.69 7.35
N GLY A 163 -21.62 5.54 8.62
CA GLY A 163 -20.64 5.32 9.67
C GLY A 163 -19.77 4.08 9.40
N GLU A 164 -18.56 4.06 9.96
CA GLU A 164 -17.52 3.07 9.64
C GLU A 164 -17.99 1.61 9.75
N ASP A 165 -18.63 1.22 10.87
CA ASP A 165 -19.10 -0.16 11.07
C ASP A 165 -20.12 -0.60 10.01
N ARG A 166 -21.04 0.31 9.64
CA ARG A 166 -22.03 0.03 8.60
C ARG A 166 -21.37 -0.03 7.22
N ALA A 167 -20.38 0.82 6.96
CA ALA A 167 -19.61 0.77 5.72
C ALA A 167 -18.85 -0.56 5.60
N THR A 168 -18.16 -1.03 6.65
CA THR A 168 -17.47 -2.32 6.65
C THR A 168 -18.43 -3.47 6.36
N ALA A 169 -19.60 -3.46 7.00
CA ALA A 169 -20.63 -4.46 6.78
C ALA A 169 -21.20 -4.44 5.34
N ALA A 170 -21.39 -3.25 4.77
CA ALA A 170 -21.86 -3.07 3.40
C ALA A 170 -20.80 -3.54 2.37
N TRP A 171 -19.52 -3.24 2.60
CA TRP A 171 -18.40 -3.75 1.80
C TRP A 171 -18.28 -5.27 1.86
N ALA A 172 -18.44 -5.87 3.05
CA ALA A 172 -18.43 -7.33 3.19
C ALA A 172 -19.56 -8.00 2.38
N ALA A 173 -20.76 -7.39 2.37
CA ALA A 173 -21.88 -7.87 1.56
C ALA A 173 -21.57 -7.78 0.05
N LEU A 174 -21.04 -6.63 -0.42
CA LEU A 174 -20.62 -6.43 -1.81
C LEU A 174 -19.56 -7.45 -2.23
N LEU A 175 -18.49 -7.58 -1.46
CA LEU A 175 -17.37 -8.47 -1.75
C LEU A 175 -17.83 -9.93 -1.84
N ARG A 176 -18.69 -10.38 -0.92
CA ARG A 176 -19.23 -11.74 -0.95
C ARG A 176 -19.97 -12.01 -2.26
N VAL A 177 -20.89 -11.14 -2.66
CA VAL A 177 -21.70 -11.32 -3.87
C VAL A 177 -20.84 -11.22 -5.12
N ALA A 178 -19.98 -10.20 -5.21
CA ALA A 178 -19.12 -10.02 -6.37
C ALA A 178 -18.15 -11.18 -6.55
N LEU A 179 -17.46 -11.62 -5.48
CA LEU A 179 -16.52 -12.74 -5.56
C LEU A 179 -17.22 -14.05 -5.96
N GLN A 180 -18.45 -14.29 -5.46
CA GLN A 180 -19.26 -15.44 -5.89
C GLN A 180 -19.64 -15.33 -7.38
N ALA A 181 -20.04 -14.15 -7.84
CA ALA A 181 -20.46 -13.92 -9.22
C ALA A 181 -19.31 -14.06 -10.23
N VAL A 182 -18.09 -13.66 -9.87
CA VAL A 182 -16.93 -13.73 -10.77
C VAL A 182 -16.17 -15.05 -10.68
N THR A 183 -16.41 -15.88 -9.66
CA THR A 183 -15.74 -17.18 -9.51
C THR A 183 -15.83 -18.06 -10.77
N PRO A 184 -17.00 -18.20 -11.44
CA PRO A 184 -17.09 -18.97 -12.69
C PRO A 184 -16.28 -18.37 -13.85
N ALA A 185 -16.01 -17.06 -13.83
CA ALA A 185 -15.26 -16.36 -14.88
C ALA A 185 -13.73 -16.48 -14.70
N LEU A 186 -13.25 -17.04 -13.58
CA LEU A 186 -11.82 -17.08 -13.26
C LEU A 186 -10.99 -17.95 -14.22
N GLY A 187 -11.62 -18.89 -14.95
CA GLY A 187 -10.95 -19.76 -15.91
C GLY A 187 -9.85 -20.64 -15.29
N ASP A 188 -9.03 -21.27 -16.15
CA ASP A 188 -7.97 -22.20 -15.70
C ASP A 188 -6.65 -21.51 -15.34
N GLU A 189 -6.44 -20.27 -15.80
CA GLU A 189 -5.20 -19.55 -15.53
C GLU A 189 -5.15 -19.01 -14.09
N VAL A 190 -4.11 -19.40 -13.36
CA VAL A 190 -3.90 -18.96 -11.99
C VAL A 190 -3.40 -17.52 -11.97
N ARG A 191 -4.29 -16.59 -11.64
CA ARG A 191 -4.00 -15.16 -11.46
C ARG A 191 -4.62 -14.65 -10.15
N PRO A 192 -4.06 -13.60 -9.52
CA PRO A 192 -4.70 -12.98 -8.38
C PRO A 192 -5.88 -12.12 -8.82
N CYS A 193 -6.80 -11.88 -7.89
CA CYS A 193 -7.66 -10.72 -7.91
C CYS A 193 -7.04 -9.63 -7.03
N ILE A 194 -6.97 -8.40 -7.51
CA ILE A 194 -6.32 -7.27 -6.84
C ILE A 194 -7.33 -6.16 -6.50
N ALA A 195 -6.98 -5.38 -5.48
CA ALA A 195 -7.68 -4.16 -5.11
C ALA A 195 -6.66 -3.11 -4.68
N GLN A 196 -6.48 -2.07 -5.50
CA GLN A 196 -5.64 -0.91 -5.16
C GLN A 196 -6.45 0.06 -4.31
N LEU A 197 -6.00 0.32 -3.09
CA LEU A 197 -6.62 1.32 -2.22
C LEU A 197 -5.93 2.68 -2.39
N PRO A 198 -6.68 3.80 -2.28
CA PRO A 198 -6.07 5.13 -2.29
C PRO A 198 -5.05 5.26 -1.17
N GLY A 199 -3.94 5.94 -1.47
CA GLY A 199 -2.83 6.19 -0.57
C GLY A 199 -3.09 7.33 0.42
N LEU A 200 -2.24 7.44 1.43
CA LEU A 200 -2.31 8.50 2.42
C LEU A 200 -2.13 9.89 1.78
N ARG A 201 -2.98 10.84 2.20
CA ARG A 201 -2.84 12.28 1.90
C ARG A 201 -2.37 13.02 3.15
N ASP A 202 -1.56 14.06 2.96
CA ASP A 202 -1.17 14.96 4.04
C ASP A 202 -2.29 15.94 4.42
N ASP A 203 -2.02 16.80 5.40
CA ASP A 203 -3.00 17.78 5.90
C ASP A 203 -3.42 18.82 4.83
N ALA A 204 -2.66 18.95 3.74
CA ALA A 204 -2.98 19.79 2.59
C ALA A 204 -3.73 19.03 1.48
N GLY A 205 -4.05 17.75 1.69
CA GLY A 205 -4.70 16.88 0.70
C GLY A 205 -3.75 16.31 -0.36
N LEU A 206 -2.44 16.58 -0.26
CA LEU A 206 -1.46 16.15 -1.25
C LEU A 206 -0.90 14.76 -0.90
N SER A 207 -0.56 13.96 -1.91
CA SER A 207 0.15 12.69 -1.66
C SER A 207 1.63 12.93 -1.33
N PRO A 208 2.13 12.50 -0.16
CA PRO A 208 3.55 12.59 0.15
C PRO A 208 4.44 11.81 -0.83
N VAL A 209 3.94 10.69 -1.34
CA VAL A 209 4.66 9.84 -2.30
C VAL A 209 4.75 10.53 -3.66
N TRP A 210 3.65 11.11 -4.15
CA TRP A 210 3.66 11.86 -5.40
C TRP A 210 4.65 13.03 -5.36
N GLN A 211 4.60 13.82 -4.28
CA GLN A 211 5.47 14.99 -4.11
C GLN A 211 6.96 14.60 -4.04
N ALA A 212 7.26 13.44 -3.47
CA ALA A 212 8.64 12.96 -3.29
C ALA A 212 9.23 12.27 -4.52
N LEU A 213 8.40 11.72 -5.41
CA LEU A 213 8.86 10.92 -6.55
C LEU A 213 8.20 11.35 -7.85
N GLY A 214 6.90 11.13 -7.99
CA GLY A 214 6.18 11.33 -9.25
C GLY A 214 6.29 12.74 -9.82
N ARG A 215 6.20 13.77 -8.96
CA ARG A 215 6.25 15.18 -9.37
C ARG A 215 7.55 15.60 -10.06
N HIS A 216 8.65 14.87 -9.81
CA HIS A 216 9.93 15.11 -10.49
C HIS A 216 9.96 14.63 -11.94
N PHE A 217 9.06 13.72 -12.31
CA PHE A 217 8.92 13.19 -13.67
C PHE A 217 7.73 13.81 -14.41
N HIS A 218 6.73 14.28 -13.67
CA HIS A 218 5.59 15.00 -14.23
C HIS A 218 5.13 16.12 -13.29
N ALA A 219 5.29 17.37 -13.72
CA ALA A 219 5.11 18.54 -12.85
C ALA A 219 3.66 18.81 -12.42
N GLN A 220 2.68 18.25 -13.13
CA GLN A 220 1.26 18.44 -12.83
C GLN A 220 0.91 17.85 -11.46
N ASP A 221 -0.05 18.50 -10.80
CA ASP A 221 -0.67 17.96 -9.60
C ASP A 221 -1.36 16.62 -9.89
N LEU A 222 -1.32 15.70 -8.91
CA LEU A 222 -1.84 14.34 -9.10
C LEU A 222 -3.35 14.35 -9.36
N ASP A 223 -4.11 15.08 -8.57
CA ASP A 223 -5.57 15.06 -8.64
C ASP A 223 -6.02 15.75 -9.93
N ALA A 224 -5.34 16.84 -10.31
CA ALA A 224 -5.55 17.48 -11.61
C ALA A 224 -5.25 16.54 -12.79
N ALA A 225 -4.16 15.77 -12.71
CA ALA A 225 -3.78 14.84 -13.77
C ALA A 225 -4.75 13.66 -13.87
N GLN A 226 -5.17 13.09 -12.73
CA GLN A 226 -6.18 12.03 -12.68
C GLN A 226 -7.52 12.52 -13.22
N HIS A 227 -7.93 13.74 -12.89
CA HIS A 227 -9.16 14.33 -13.41
C HIS A 227 -9.12 14.56 -14.93
N GLN A 228 -7.97 15.02 -15.46
CA GLN A 228 -7.82 15.33 -16.87
C GLN A 228 -7.63 14.10 -17.76
N HIS A 229 -6.88 13.10 -17.29
CA HIS A 229 -6.43 11.97 -18.11
C HIS A 229 -7.10 10.64 -17.72
N GLY A 230 -7.85 10.61 -16.62
CA GLY A 230 -8.55 9.43 -16.15
C GLY A 230 -7.60 8.27 -15.78
N PRO A 231 -8.11 7.02 -15.72
CA PRO A 231 -7.33 5.86 -15.27
C PRO A 231 -6.14 5.51 -16.19
N GLY A 232 -6.17 5.93 -17.47
CA GLY A 232 -5.04 5.77 -18.40
C GLY A 232 -3.81 6.60 -18.03
N TRP A 233 -3.95 7.56 -17.12
CA TRP A 233 -2.86 8.40 -16.62
C TRP A 233 -1.71 7.59 -16.02
N GLU A 234 -2.01 6.61 -15.18
CA GLU A 234 -0.98 5.83 -14.48
C GLU A 234 -0.12 5.02 -15.46
N ARG A 235 -0.71 4.54 -16.57
CA ARG A 235 0.02 3.84 -17.63
C ARG A 235 1.02 4.76 -18.33
N HIS A 236 0.61 6.00 -18.63
CA HIS A 236 1.53 6.99 -19.18
C HIS A 236 2.64 7.32 -18.18
N MET A 237 2.29 7.54 -16.91
CA MET A 237 3.26 7.82 -15.85
C MET A 237 4.28 6.71 -15.67
N ALA A 238 3.87 5.45 -15.74
CA ALA A 238 4.78 4.31 -15.64
C ALA A 238 5.94 4.39 -16.66
N THR A 239 5.73 5.00 -17.83
CA THR A 239 6.79 5.15 -18.84
C THR A 239 7.85 6.18 -18.47
N LEU A 240 7.50 7.14 -17.61
CA LEU A 240 8.37 8.24 -17.18
C LEU A 240 9.11 7.94 -15.88
N LEU A 241 8.56 7.06 -15.04
CA LEU A 241 9.10 6.75 -13.72
C LEU A 241 10.41 5.92 -13.79
N PRO A 242 11.26 5.97 -12.74
CA PRO A 242 12.51 5.23 -12.71
C PRO A 242 12.32 3.72 -12.85
N ARG A 243 13.01 3.12 -13.84
CA ARG A 243 13.09 1.67 -14.01
C ARG A 243 14.09 1.00 -13.07
N HIS A 244 15.03 1.78 -12.53
CA HIS A 244 16.02 1.31 -11.58
C HIS A 244 15.47 1.31 -10.16
N LEU A 245 16.11 0.51 -9.30
CA LEU A 245 15.77 0.41 -7.90
C LEU A 245 15.98 1.76 -7.19
N VAL A 246 14.92 2.25 -6.54
CA VAL A 246 14.94 3.49 -5.74
C VAL A 246 15.01 3.11 -4.27
N TYR A 247 15.99 3.63 -3.54
CA TYR A 247 16.04 3.46 -2.08
C TYR A 247 15.01 4.36 -1.42
N ALA A 248 14.12 3.78 -0.60
CA ALA A 248 13.12 4.55 0.13
C ALA A 248 13.77 5.62 1.03
N SER A 249 14.98 5.37 1.54
CA SER A 249 15.73 6.33 2.35
C SER A 249 16.15 7.61 1.62
N LEU A 250 16.06 7.65 0.29
CA LEU A 250 16.28 8.86 -0.51
C LEU A 250 15.02 9.74 -0.57
N LEU A 251 13.86 9.20 -0.20
CA LEU A 251 12.61 9.96 -0.12
C LEU A 251 12.51 10.67 1.24
N PRO A 252 11.77 11.79 1.34
CA PRO A 252 11.43 12.39 2.63
C PRO A 252 10.76 11.39 3.58
N ALA A 253 10.93 11.59 4.89
CA ALA A 253 10.39 10.68 5.91
C ALA A 253 8.85 10.52 5.83
N THR A 254 8.15 11.58 5.44
CA THR A 254 6.70 11.57 5.21
C THR A 254 6.31 10.61 4.09
N ALA A 255 7.01 10.65 2.95
CA ALA A 255 6.82 9.71 1.84
C ALA A 255 7.15 8.28 2.25
N GLN A 256 8.27 8.06 2.96
CA GLN A 256 8.63 6.74 3.48
C GLN A 256 7.54 6.14 4.37
N GLY A 257 6.95 6.96 5.24
CA GLY A 257 5.86 6.56 6.12
C GLY A 257 4.54 6.31 5.40
N ALA A 258 4.30 6.94 4.25
CA ALA A 258 3.09 6.80 3.46
C ALA A 258 3.05 5.54 2.57
N LEU A 259 4.22 4.96 2.21
CA LEU A 259 4.28 3.77 1.36
C LEU A 259 3.52 2.57 1.96
N GLY A 260 2.50 2.09 1.24
CA GLY A 260 1.64 0.98 1.63
C GLY A 260 0.59 1.35 2.68
N ARG A 261 0.38 2.65 2.94
CA ARG A 261 -0.67 3.15 3.83
C ARG A 261 -1.87 3.60 3.00
N ALA A 262 -3.02 3.01 3.27
CA ALA A 262 -4.28 3.44 2.69
C ALA A 262 -4.77 4.74 3.34
N ALA A 263 -5.53 5.55 2.59
CA ALA A 263 -6.29 6.68 3.10
C ALA A 263 -7.31 6.23 4.16
N ALA A 264 -7.66 7.14 5.07
CA ALA A 264 -8.64 6.86 6.12
C ALA A 264 -10.02 6.48 5.55
N SER A 265 -10.41 7.10 4.42
CA SER A 265 -11.64 6.78 3.67
C SER A 265 -11.72 5.32 3.24
N ALA A 266 -10.59 4.64 3.02
CA ALA A 266 -10.53 3.25 2.58
C ALA A 266 -10.41 2.23 3.72
N GLN A 267 -10.44 2.66 4.98
CA GLN A 267 -10.21 1.79 6.13
C GLN A 267 -11.29 0.69 6.25
N ALA A 268 -12.57 1.05 6.10
CA ALA A 268 -13.68 0.10 6.14
C ALA A 268 -13.59 -0.95 5.02
N LEU A 269 -13.30 -0.51 3.79
CA LEU A 269 -13.10 -1.41 2.65
C LEU A 269 -11.90 -2.34 2.90
N ARG A 270 -10.78 -1.82 3.40
CA ARG A 270 -9.60 -2.62 3.72
C ARG A 270 -9.91 -3.73 4.72
N GLN A 271 -10.67 -3.42 5.78
CA GLN A 271 -11.08 -4.42 6.77
C GLN A 271 -11.90 -5.53 6.12
N ALA A 272 -12.89 -5.17 5.30
CA ALA A 272 -13.73 -6.12 4.58
C ALA A 272 -12.93 -6.98 3.57
N LEU A 273 -12.00 -6.38 2.84
CA LEU A 273 -11.09 -7.09 1.91
C LEU A 273 -10.26 -8.15 2.65
N VAL A 274 -9.67 -7.79 3.80
CA VAL A 274 -8.88 -8.73 4.62
C VAL A 274 -9.74 -9.91 5.09
N GLN A 275 -10.99 -9.67 5.47
CA GLN A 275 -11.92 -10.74 5.91
C GLN A 275 -12.19 -11.77 4.82
N VAL A 276 -12.20 -11.36 3.53
CA VAL A 276 -12.44 -12.25 2.40
C VAL A 276 -11.15 -12.78 1.74
N GLY A 277 -10.00 -12.59 2.40
CA GLY A 277 -8.73 -13.22 2.04
C GLY A 277 -7.79 -12.37 1.18
N PHE A 278 -8.06 -11.07 0.99
CA PHE A 278 -7.09 -10.16 0.40
C PHE A 278 -5.97 -9.83 1.40
N GLY A 279 -4.75 -9.69 0.91
CA GLY A 279 -3.59 -9.37 1.72
C GLY A 279 -2.56 -8.55 0.96
N TRP A 280 -1.86 -7.66 1.66
CA TRP A 280 -0.84 -6.81 1.05
C TRP A 280 0.48 -7.58 0.95
N ARG A 281 1.04 -7.67 -0.26
CA ARG A 281 2.27 -8.43 -0.57
C ARG A 281 3.43 -7.55 -1.06
N GLY A 282 3.35 -6.26 -0.74
CA GLY A 282 4.44 -5.29 -0.97
C GLY A 282 4.26 -4.41 -2.20
N HIS A 283 3.18 -4.56 -2.96
CA HIS A 283 2.86 -3.68 -4.08
C HIS A 283 2.19 -2.40 -3.64
N VAL A 284 2.60 -1.28 -4.21
CA VAL A 284 2.00 0.04 -3.99
C VAL A 284 1.74 0.75 -5.31
N GLY A 285 0.68 1.56 -5.35
CA GLY A 285 0.32 2.38 -6.50
C GLY A 285 1.43 3.37 -6.88
N LEU A 286 1.50 3.71 -8.17
CA LEU A 286 2.51 4.63 -8.71
C LEU A 286 2.27 6.09 -8.32
N ALA A 287 0.99 6.45 -8.22
CA ALA A 287 0.54 7.81 -7.97
C ALA A 287 0.78 8.21 -6.50
N ASP A 288 0.20 7.47 -5.58
CA ASP A 288 0.07 7.89 -4.19
C ASP A 288 0.70 6.93 -3.17
N GLY A 289 1.25 5.80 -3.63
CA GLY A 289 1.84 4.76 -2.78
C GLY A 289 0.82 3.99 -1.95
N GLY A 290 -0.47 4.06 -2.29
CA GLY A 290 -1.52 3.25 -1.66
C GLY A 290 -1.28 1.75 -1.85
N PRO A 291 -1.70 0.90 -0.89
CA PRO A 291 -1.43 -0.54 -0.95
C PRO A 291 -2.29 -1.23 -2.01
N VAL A 292 -1.67 -2.14 -2.75
CA VAL A 292 -2.37 -3.07 -3.65
C VAL A 292 -2.53 -4.39 -2.92
N LEU A 293 -3.77 -4.72 -2.60
CA LEU A 293 -4.14 -5.95 -1.92
C LEU A 293 -4.38 -7.04 -2.94
N GLU A 294 -3.94 -8.26 -2.65
CA GLU A 294 -4.08 -9.41 -3.56
C GLU A 294 -4.81 -10.56 -2.87
N ARG A 295 -5.68 -11.22 -3.62
CA ARG A 295 -6.31 -12.49 -3.26
C ARG A 295 -5.98 -13.52 -4.33
N TRP A 296 -5.25 -14.56 -3.93
CA TRP A 296 -4.88 -15.66 -4.82
C TRP A 296 -5.90 -16.79 -4.70
N PRO A 297 -6.16 -17.55 -5.78
CA PRO A 297 -6.92 -18.79 -5.71
C PRO A 297 -6.33 -19.74 -4.66
N SER A 298 -7.20 -20.47 -3.95
CA SER A 298 -6.80 -21.39 -2.88
C SER A 298 -5.76 -22.41 -3.38
N GLY A 299 -4.57 -22.43 -2.77
CA GLY A 299 -3.48 -23.37 -3.11
C GLY A 299 -2.15 -22.72 -3.51
N PHE A 300 -2.08 -21.38 -3.54
CA PHE A 300 -0.89 -20.59 -3.89
C PHE A 300 -0.53 -19.57 -2.80
#